data_AF-A0A0C4FE38-F1
#
_entry.id   AF-A0A0C4FE38-F1
#
_cell.length_a   1.000
_cell.length_b   1.000
_cell.length_c   1.000
_cell.angle_alpha   90.00
_cell.angle_beta   90.00
_cell.angle_gamma   90.00
#
_symmetry.space_group_name_H-M   'P 1'
#
loop_
_entity.id
_entity.type
_entity.pdbx_description
1 polymer ?
#
loop_
_entity_poly.entity_id
_entity_poly.type
_entity_poly.pdbx_seq_one_letter_code
_entity_poly.pdbx_strand_id
1 'polypeptide(L)'
;METEDMLDHIDSVAKVVERLNELVTEEKPLTTNEIHATALINSLPSDWINCISSLMNQPKISAEQVAMSLRSEYLRRKTYNDDEPVAVSSTKAKHHAEKSSSSNPAKGVTR
;
A
#
# COMPACT_ATOMS: atom_id res chain seq x y z
N MET A 1 19.81 12.91 33.32
CA MET A 1 19.25 11.95 32.35
C MET A 1 18.32 12.68 31.40
N GLU A 2 17.22 13.29 31.86
CA GLU A 2 16.33 14.10 30.98
C GLU A 2 17.02 15.26 30.24
N THR A 3 18.04 15.89 30.85
CA THR A 3 18.81 16.98 30.24
C THR A 3 19.77 16.51 29.14
N GLU A 4 20.35 15.31 29.26
CA GLU A 4 21.19 14.71 28.21
C GLU A 4 20.31 14.27 27.04
N ASP A 5 19.14 13.66 27.32
CA ASP A 5 18.16 13.29 26.30
C ASP A 5 17.67 14.51 25.49
N MET A 6 17.51 15.67 26.13
CA MET A 6 17.16 16.92 25.44
C MET A 6 18.29 17.46 24.57
N LEU A 7 19.54 17.40 25.02
CA LEU A 7 20.69 17.84 24.22
C LEU A 7 20.88 16.95 22.99
N ASP A 8 20.78 15.64 23.16
CA ASP A 8 20.81 14.68 22.06
C ASP A 8 19.67 14.91 21.06
N HIS A 9 18.48 15.28 21.56
CA HIS A 9 17.36 15.64 20.71
C HIS A 9 17.63 16.91 19.89
N ILE A 10 18.19 17.96 20.52
CA ILE A 10 18.55 19.21 19.85
C ILE A 10 19.59 18.94 18.75
N ASP A 11 20.62 18.15 19.04
CA ASP A 11 21.64 17.76 18.07
C ASP A 11 21.04 16.95 16.91
N SER A 12 20.06 16.09 17.21
CA SER A 12 19.33 15.37 16.16
C SER A 12 18.53 16.31 15.26
N VAL A 13 17.86 17.32 15.82
CA VAL A 13 17.11 18.32 15.05
C VAL A 13 18.04 19.20 14.22
N ALA A 14 19.20 19.58 14.76
CA ALA A 14 20.22 20.35 14.04
C ALA A 14 20.68 19.64 12.75
N LYS A 15 20.90 18.32 12.81
CA LYS A 15 21.24 17.51 11.62
C LYS A 15 20.14 17.50 10.56
N VAL A 16 18.87 17.65 10.95
CA VAL A 16 17.75 17.77 10.00
C VAL A 16 17.81 19.12 9.28
N VAL A 17 18.15 20.20 9.99
CA VAL A 17 18.31 21.53 9.41
C VAL A 17 19.42 21.55 8.36
N GLU A 18 20.57 20.93 8.64
CA GLU A 18 21.68 20.81 7.69
C GLU A 18 21.25 20.10 6.40
N ARG A 19 20.58 18.95 6.52
CA ARG A 19 20.08 18.18 5.36
C ARG A 19 19.02 18.96 4.56
N LEU A 20 18.16 19.71 5.24
CA LEU A 20 17.18 20.55 4.56
C LEU A 20 17.86 21.66 3.75
N ASN A 21 18.91 22.28 4.29
CA ASN A 21 19.70 23.29 3.58
C ASN A 21 20.41 22.72 2.35
N GLU A 22 20.79 21.44 2.35
CA GLU A 22 21.36 20.77 1.18
C GLU A 22 20.31 20.47 0.09
N LEU A 23 19.05 20.25 0.49
CA LEU A 23 17.96 19.85 -0.41
C LEU A 23 17.13 21.02 -0.94
N VAL A 24 17.07 22.13 -0.20
CA VAL A 24 16.34 23.35 -0.54
C VAL A 24 17.33 24.39 -1.04
N THR A 25 17.34 24.62 -2.35
CA THR A 25 18.24 25.58 -3.01
C THR A 25 17.44 26.69 -3.68
N GLU A 26 18.11 27.76 -4.14
CA GLU A 26 17.44 28.83 -4.91
C GLU A 26 16.78 28.28 -6.18
N GLU A 27 17.37 27.27 -6.82
CA GLU A 27 16.85 26.62 -8.03
C GLU A 27 15.71 25.63 -7.72
N LYS A 28 15.65 25.13 -6.48
CA LYS A 28 14.65 24.17 -6.01
C LYS A 28 14.14 24.61 -4.63
N PRO A 29 13.32 25.68 -4.57
CA PRO A 29 12.79 26.16 -3.31
C PRO A 29 11.75 25.18 -2.76
N LEU A 30 11.55 25.20 -1.44
CA LEU A 30 10.45 24.50 -0.81
C LEU A 30 9.12 25.16 -1.21
N THR A 31 8.21 24.39 -1.76
CA THR A 31 6.92 24.87 -2.25
C THR A 31 5.82 24.74 -1.19
N THR A 32 4.79 25.59 -1.27
CA THR A 32 3.59 25.48 -0.41
C THR A 32 2.96 24.09 -0.49
N ASN A 33 2.98 23.46 -1.66
CA ASN A 33 2.45 22.13 -1.88
C ASN A 33 3.25 21.03 -1.15
N GLU A 34 4.58 21.14 -1.11
CA GLU A 34 5.43 20.22 -0.33
C GLU A 34 5.18 20.40 1.18
N ILE A 35 5.01 21.64 1.65
CA ILE A 35 4.64 21.92 3.05
C ILE A 35 3.29 21.27 3.40
N HIS A 36 2.29 21.43 2.54
CA HIS A 36 0.98 20.80 2.73
C HIS A 36 1.08 19.27 2.74
N ALA A 37 1.88 18.68 1.84
CA ALA A 37 2.11 17.24 1.80
C ALA A 37 2.74 16.74 3.11
N THR A 38 3.80 17.40 3.59
CA THR A 38 4.46 17.08 4.86
C THR A 38 3.50 17.19 6.05
N ALA A 39 2.68 18.24 6.11
CA ALA A 39 1.69 18.42 7.17
C ALA A 39 0.66 17.27 7.20
N LEU A 40 0.17 16.84 6.03
CA LEU A 40 -0.74 15.70 5.92
C LEU A 40 -0.08 14.41 6.39
N ILE A 41 1.14 14.13 5.94
CA ILE A 41 1.92 12.94 6.29
C ILE A 41 2.15 12.87 7.80
N ASN A 42 2.57 13.97 8.43
CA ASN A 42 2.85 14.03 9.86
C ASN A 42 1.59 13.93 10.73
N SER A 43 0.41 14.20 10.16
CA SER A 43 -0.88 14.07 10.83
C SER A 43 -1.47 12.66 10.76
N LEU A 44 -0.80 11.73 10.08
CA LEU A 44 -1.33 10.37 9.91
C LEU A 44 -1.23 9.55 11.19
N PRO A 45 -2.30 8.82 11.53
CA PRO A 45 -2.19 7.72 12.48
C PRO A 45 -1.17 6.68 12.00
N SER A 46 -0.49 6.02 12.95
CA SER A 46 0.58 5.06 12.63
C SER A 46 0.09 3.88 11.78
N ASP A 47 -1.16 3.46 11.94
CA ASP A 47 -1.78 2.38 11.16
C ASP A 47 -2.09 2.78 9.71
N TRP A 48 -2.02 4.07 9.37
CA TRP A 48 -2.20 4.59 8.01
C TRP A 48 -0.89 4.79 7.25
N ILE A 49 0.29 4.74 7.90
CA ILE A 49 1.58 5.02 7.26
C ILE A 49 1.82 4.12 6.02
N ASN A 50 1.37 2.87 6.07
CA ASN A 50 1.53 1.93 4.96
C ASN A 50 0.87 2.41 3.66
N CYS A 51 -0.19 3.21 3.72
CA CYS A 51 -0.91 3.67 2.52
C CYS A 51 -0.12 4.72 1.70
N ILE A 52 0.83 5.39 2.33
CA ILE A 52 1.69 6.38 1.66
C ILE A 52 3.12 5.87 1.44
N SER A 53 3.44 4.64 1.84
CA SER A 53 4.78 4.05 1.72
C SER A 53 5.34 4.11 0.29
N SER A 54 4.48 3.86 -0.71
CA SER A 54 4.85 3.96 -2.13
C SER A 54 5.14 5.40 -2.58
N LEU A 55 4.50 6.40 -1.97
CA LEU A 55 4.73 7.81 -2.25
C LEU A 55 6.07 8.27 -1.67
N MET A 56 6.49 7.74 -0.52
CA MET A 56 7.74 8.13 0.15
C MET A 56 9.00 7.83 -0.66
N ASN A 57 8.91 6.94 -1.65
CA ASN A 57 10.02 6.64 -2.58
C ASN A 57 10.06 7.58 -3.79
N GLN A 58 9.10 8.49 -3.93
CA GLN A 58 9.04 9.42 -5.05
C GLN A 58 9.90 10.66 -4.76
N PRO A 59 10.58 11.22 -5.78
CA PRO A 59 11.44 12.38 -5.61
C PRO A 59 10.66 13.66 -5.24
N LYS A 60 9.35 13.68 -5.54
CA LYS A 60 8.41 14.74 -5.16
C LYS A 60 7.06 14.11 -4.86
N ILE A 61 6.41 14.61 -3.81
CA ILE A 61 5.07 14.19 -3.40
C ILE A 61 4.22 15.45 -3.29
N SER A 62 3.07 15.47 -3.97
CA SER A 62 2.10 16.55 -3.82
C SER A 62 1.09 16.26 -2.71
N ALA A 63 0.51 17.31 -2.13
CA ALA A 63 -0.56 17.17 -1.16
C ALA A 63 -1.77 16.43 -1.77
N GLU A 64 -2.03 16.62 -3.06
CA GLU A 64 -3.07 15.91 -3.79
C GLU A 64 -2.80 14.40 -3.87
N GLN A 65 -1.57 13.98 -4.17
CA GLN A 65 -1.20 12.56 -4.18
C GLN A 65 -1.39 11.91 -2.82
N VAL A 66 -0.98 12.59 -1.75
CA VAL A 66 -1.22 12.14 -0.37
C VAL A 66 -2.73 12.00 -0.12
N ALA A 67 -3.52 13.03 -0.44
CA ALA A 67 -4.97 13.01 -0.24
C ALA A 67 -5.67 11.88 -1.04
N MET A 68 -5.23 11.60 -2.28
CA MET A 68 -5.76 10.51 -3.08
C MET A 68 -5.46 9.14 -2.46
N SER A 69 -4.22 8.90 -2.01
CA SER A 69 -3.86 7.65 -1.34
C SER A 69 -4.68 7.44 -0.06
N LEU A 70 -4.89 8.50 0.72
CA LEU A 70 -5.71 8.44 1.94
C LEU A 70 -7.18 8.13 1.63
N ARG A 71 -7.76 8.73 0.58
CA ARG A 71 -9.13 8.42 0.14
C ARG A 71 -9.27 6.97 -0.31
N SER A 72 -8.27 6.45 -1.04
CA SER A 72 -8.24 5.05 -1.47
C SER A 72 -8.17 4.09 -0.27
N GLU A 73 -7.31 4.39 0.70
CA GLU A 73 -7.19 3.58 1.93
C GLU A 73 -8.47 3.61 2.77
N TYR A 74 -9.10 4.78 2.90
CA TYR A 74 -10.41 4.91 3.55
C TYR A 74 -11.45 4.00 2.89
N LEU A 75 -11.53 4.02 1.55
CA LEU A 75 -12.47 3.17 0.80
C LEU A 75 -12.16 1.69 1.00
N ARG A 76 -10.89 1.29 0.92
CA ARG A 76 -10.45 -0.09 1.17
C ARG A 76 -10.93 -0.58 2.55
N ARG A 77 -10.67 0.21 3.60
CA ARG A 77 -11.09 -0.11 4.98
C ARG A 77 -12.60 -0.19 5.11
N LYS A 78 -13.33 0.72 4.46
CA LYS A 78 -14.79 0.69 4.46
C LYS A 78 -15.32 -0.60 3.85
N THR A 79 -14.79 -1.04 2.71
CA THR A 79 -15.18 -2.31 2.07
C THR A 79 -14.90 -3.51 2.99
N TYR A 80 -13.73 -3.57 3.64
CA TYR A 80 -13.42 -4.63 4.61
C TYR A 80 -14.35 -4.65 5.84
N ASN A 81 -14.87 -3.49 6.26
CA ASN A 81 -15.76 -3.38 7.42
C ASN A 81 -17.24 -3.60 7.05
N ASP A 82 -17.63 -3.33 5.80
CA ASP A 82 -18.98 -3.61 5.28
C ASP A 82 -19.14 -5.09 4.84
N ASP A 83 -18.04 -5.80 4.58
CA ASP A 83 -18.02 -7.25 4.27
C ASP A 83 -17.91 -8.10 5.56
N GLU A 84 -18.96 -8.11 6.40
CA GLU A 84 -19.29 -9.30 7.21
C GLU A 84 -19.44 -10.48 6.23
N PRO A 85 -18.95 -11.69 6.53
CA PRO A 85 -18.73 -12.73 5.53
C PRO A 85 -20.05 -13.12 4.88
N VAL A 86 -20.26 -12.70 3.64
CA VAL A 86 -21.23 -13.34 2.75
C VAL A 86 -20.75 -14.77 2.64
N ALA A 87 -21.44 -15.67 3.35
CA ALA A 87 -21.23 -17.09 3.31
C ALA A 87 -21.11 -17.52 1.85
N VAL A 88 -19.88 -17.86 1.43
CA VAL A 88 -19.63 -18.39 0.10
C VAL A 88 -20.33 -19.74 0.04
N SER A 89 -21.56 -19.73 -0.47
CA SER A 89 -22.34 -20.94 -0.73
C SER A 89 -21.62 -21.70 -1.84
N SER A 90 -20.90 -22.76 -1.46
CA SER A 90 -20.21 -23.64 -2.39
C SER A 90 -21.26 -24.41 -3.21
N THR A 91 -21.54 -23.99 -4.43
CA THR A 91 -22.29 -24.83 -5.37
C THR A 91 -21.40 -25.96 -5.85
N LYS A 92 -21.58 -27.15 -5.27
CA LYS A 92 -21.00 -28.41 -5.74
C LYS A 92 -21.50 -28.69 -7.17
N ALA A 93 -20.61 -28.59 -8.16
CA ALA A 93 -20.89 -29.07 -9.50
C ALA A 93 -21.08 -30.59 -9.46
N LYS A 94 -22.28 -31.07 -9.82
CA LYS A 94 -22.51 -32.49 -10.11
C LYS A 94 -21.83 -32.81 -11.44
N HIS A 95 -20.79 -33.64 -11.41
CA HIS A 95 -20.31 -34.32 -12.61
C HIS A 95 -21.44 -35.23 -13.11
N HIS A 96 -22.14 -34.78 -14.16
CA HIS A 96 -23.01 -35.65 -14.94
C HIS A 96 -22.12 -36.55 -15.80
N ALA A 97 -22.29 -37.85 -15.63
CA ALA A 97 -21.66 -38.88 -16.43
C ALA A 97 -22.16 -38.77 -17.88
N GLU A 98 -21.25 -38.58 -18.83
CA GLU A 98 -21.53 -38.82 -20.24
C GLU A 98 -20.79 -40.08 -20.69
N LYS A 99 -21.59 -41.13 -20.89
CA LYS A 99 -21.26 -42.27 -21.74
C LYS A 99 -21.22 -41.77 -23.18
N SER A 100 -20.12 -42.00 -23.89
CA SER A 100 -20.15 -42.18 -25.34
C SER A 100 -19.21 -43.31 -25.74
N SER A 101 -19.81 -44.26 -26.47
CA SER A 101 -19.24 -45.51 -26.93
C SER A 101 -18.88 -45.44 -28.42
N SER A 102 -17.98 -46.35 -28.84
CA SER A 102 -17.63 -46.76 -30.21
C SER A 102 -16.44 -46.00 -30.80
N SER A 103 -15.37 -46.63 -31.30
CA SER A 103 -15.32 -47.84 -32.14
C SER A 103 -13.99 -48.64 -32.05
N ASN A 104 -14.11 -49.94 -32.28
CA ASN A 104 -13.04 -50.98 -32.32
C ASN A 104 -12.38 -51.02 -33.74
N PRO A 105 -11.24 -51.71 -34.00
CA PRO A 105 -11.20 -53.17 -33.90
C PRO A 105 -9.86 -53.82 -33.46
N ALA A 106 -10.03 -55.11 -33.17
CA ALA A 106 -9.07 -56.08 -32.66
C ALA A 106 -7.87 -56.39 -33.57
N LYS A 107 -6.78 -56.87 -32.94
CA LYS A 107 -6.05 -58.09 -33.30
C LYS A 107 -5.15 -58.53 -32.14
N GLY A 108 -5.65 -59.49 -31.35
CA GLY A 108 -4.82 -60.34 -30.50
C GLY A 108 -4.45 -61.61 -31.26
N VAL A 109 -3.16 -61.95 -31.28
CA VAL A 109 -2.64 -63.26 -31.70
C VAL A 109 -2.08 -63.90 -30.43
N THR A 110 -2.61 -65.06 -30.07
CA THR A 110 -2.15 -65.89 -28.96
C THR A 110 -1.17 -66.93 -29.50
N ARG A 111 0.07 -66.93 -29.00
CA ARG A 111 0.73 -68.06 -28.29
C ARG A 111 2.24 -67.84 -28.24
#